data_AF-A0A7R9QRI1-F1
#
_entry.id   AF-A0A7R9QRI1-F1
#
_cell.length_a   1.000
_cell.length_b   1.000
_cell.length_c   1.000
_cell.angle_alpha   90.00
_cell.angle_beta   90.00
_cell.angle_gamma   90.00
#
_symmetry.space_group_name_H-M   'P 1'
#
loop_
_entity.id
_entity.type
_entity.pdbx_description
1 polymer ?
#
loop_
_entity_poly.entity_id
_entity_poly.type
_entity_poly.pdbx_seq_one_letter_code
_entity_poly.pdbx_strand_id
1 'polypeptide(L)'
;MKTLEVMRVMAVVTAFHTKRLLSAFIALILVFIALTFVTFQYMNGNIEDKSMAPVFGHSRSQTWDVFEKSSSSRISRIQTYCNPFTSIALNEELFNISAVISDLRLSQVSVVIRHGDRGPLRAVRNLSSISCDPFNAYKWTHFHSLFKSYFIETKDKLKYLSKTYAKSPKSRCELGGLTKYGCVQHLTLGSLLSQIYGNQLNISSSHVKVYSTPYTRTYQSALAFVYGFLRPKSTIDFNKFPHIITTFGTYFCMPFHVMTRDVLPSMTLKNSFLTLNIMENN
;
A
#
# COMPACT_ATOMS: atom_id res chain seq x y z
N MET A 1 -74.39 -5.63 -21.34
CA MET A 1 -73.86 -4.44 -22.06
C MET A 1 -72.95 -3.55 -21.20
N LYS A 2 -73.27 -3.25 -19.93
CA LYS A 2 -72.48 -2.32 -19.08
C LYS A 2 -71.05 -2.78 -18.69
N THR A 3 -70.78 -4.08 -18.65
CA THR A 3 -69.45 -4.62 -18.27
C THR A 3 -68.38 -4.47 -19.35
N LEU A 4 -68.76 -4.41 -20.63
CA LEU A 4 -67.82 -4.29 -21.74
C LEU A 4 -67.26 -2.86 -21.88
N GLU A 5 -68.06 -1.84 -21.54
CA GLU A 5 -67.62 -0.45 -21.55
C GLU A 5 -66.62 -0.15 -20.42
N VAL A 6 -66.85 -0.68 -19.22
CA VAL A 6 -65.93 -0.48 -18.08
C VAL A 6 -64.56 -1.10 -18.36
N MET A 7 -64.51 -2.29 -18.98
CA MET A 7 -63.24 -2.91 -19.37
C MET A 7 -62.49 -2.12 -20.46
N ARG A 8 -63.21 -1.51 -21.41
CA ARG A 8 -62.59 -0.64 -22.43
C ARG A 8 -62.00 0.62 -21.83
N VAL A 9 -62.70 1.27 -20.90
CA VAL A 9 -62.21 2.47 -20.21
C VAL A 9 -60.97 2.16 -19.36
N MET A 10 -61.00 1.06 -18.61
CA MET A 10 -59.84 0.64 -17.81
C MET A 10 -58.62 0.32 -18.70
N ALA A 11 -58.79 -0.37 -19.82
CA ALA A 11 -57.69 -0.67 -20.74
C ALA A 11 -57.04 0.60 -21.33
N VAL A 12 -57.84 1.62 -21.64
CA VAL A 12 -57.34 2.91 -22.14
C VAL A 12 -56.57 3.67 -21.05
N VAL A 13 -57.07 3.67 -19.82
CA VAL A 13 -56.39 4.31 -18.68
C VAL A 13 -55.04 3.62 -18.38
N THR A 14 -55.00 2.29 -18.35
CA THR A 14 -53.74 1.55 -18.12
C THR A 14 -52.73 1.77 -19.25
N ALA A 15 -53.18 1.79 -20.51
CA ALA A 15 -52.33 2.09 -21.66
C ALA A 15 -51.81 3.54 -21.67
N PHE A 16 -52.58 4.49 -21.13
CA PHE A 16 -52.16 5.88 -20.98
C PHE A 16 -51.08 6.02 -19.90
N HIS A 17 -51.25 5.35 -18.75
CA HIS A 17 -50.25 5.34 -17.67
C HIS A 17 -48.93 4.66 -18.08
N THR A 18 -48.98 3.53 -18.79
CA THR A 18 -47.76 2.84 -19.25
C THR A 18 -46.98 3.66 -20.28
N LYS A 19 -47.65 4.34 -21.21
CA LYS A 19 -46.99 5.27 -22.16
C LYS A 19 -46.33 6.46 -21.45
N ARG A 20 -46.98 7.01 -20.43
CA ARG A 20 -46.43 8.14 -19.66
C ARG A 20 -45.20 7.73 -18.85
N LEU A 21 -45.24 6.56 -18.22
CA LEU A 21 -44.09 5.97 -17.50
C LEU A 21 -42.93 5.65 -18.44
N LEU A 22 -43.21 5.08 -19.62
CA LEU A 22 -42.19 4.81 -20.63
C LEU A 22 -41.52 6.10 -21.11
N SER A 23 -42.30 7.17 -21.35
CA SER A 23 -41.75 8.47 -21.75
C SER A 23 -40.86 9.09 -20.67
N ALA A 24 -41.25 8.97 -19.40
CA ALA A 24 -40.46 9.48 -18.28
C ALA A 24 -39.14 8.70 -18.11
N PHE A 25 -39.17 7.39 -18.33
CA PHE A 25 -37.97 6.54 -18.28
C PHE A 25 -37.00 6.86 -19.43
N ILE A 26 -37.51 7.06 -20.65
CA ILE A 26 -36.71 7.49 -21.81
C ILE A 26 -36.08 8.87 -21.54
N ALA A 27 -36.84 9.82 -21.00
CA ALA A 27 -36.33 11.14 -20.64
C ALA A 27 -35.19 11.07 -19.60
N LEU A 28 -35.31 10.22 -18.58
CA LEU A 28 -34.27 9.97 -17.58
C LEU A 28 -33.00 9.39 -18.20
N ILE A 29 -33.12 8.43 -19.11
CA ILE A 29 -31.97 7.86 -19.83
C ILE A 29 -31.27 8.94 -20.67
N LEU A 30 -32.03 9.78 -21.39
CA LEU A 30 -31.45 10.86 -22.19
C LEU A 30 -30.70 11.89 -21.33
N VAL A 31 -31.25 12.24 -20.16
CA VAL A 31 -30.55 13.11 -19.19
C VAL A 31 -29.26 12.46 -18.70
N PHE A 32 -29.28 11.17 -18.39
CA PHE A 32 -28.08 10.45 -17.96
C PHE A 32 -27.00 10.42 -19.06
N ILE A 33 -27.38 10.16 -20.31
CA ILE A 33 -26.47 10.20 -21.47
C ILE A 33 -25.90 11.62 -21.68
N ALA A 34 -26.72 12.66 -21.55
CA ALA A 34 -26.25 14.03 -21.66
C ALA A 34 -25.23 14.38 -20.56
N LEU A 35 -25.49 13.98 -19.32
CA LEU A 35 -24.57 14.20 -18.20
C LEU A 35 -23.24 13.45 -18.40
N THR A 36 -23.28 12.19 -18.84
CA THR A 36 -22.05 11.43 -19.10
C THR A 36 -21.27 12.05 -20.26
N PHE A 37 -21.93 12.52 -21.33
CA PHE A 37 -21.29 13.21 -22.44
C PHE A 37 -20.63 14.53 -22.01
N VAL A 38 -21.30 15.35 -21.20
CA VAL A 38 -20.74 16.60 -20.66
C VAL A 38 -19.51 16.32 -19.78
N THR A 39 -19.58 15.31 -18.90
CA THR A 39 -18.41 14.93 -18.09
C THR A 39 -17.26 14.40 -18.93
N PHE A 40 -17.55 13.65 -20.00
CA PHE A 40 -16.52 13.16 -20.93
C PHE A 40 -15.85 14.32 -21.69
N GLN A 41 -16.63 15.28 -22.19
CA GLN A 41 -16.11 16.48 -22.85
C GLN A 41 -15.33 17.38 -21.88
N TYR A 42 -15.75 17.50 -20.61
CA TYR A 42 -14.99 18.23 -19.60
C TYR A 42 -13.63 17.59 -19.28
N MET A 43 -13.57 16.26 -19.34
CA MET A 43 -12.33 15.50 -19.15
C MET A 43 -11.41 15.56 -20.39
N ASN A 44 -11.96 15.61 -21.60
CA ASN A 44 -11.19 15.65 -22.85
C ASN A 44 -10.86 17.08 -23.35
N GLY A 45 -11.71 18.08 -23.09
CA GLY A 45 -11.56 19.46 -23.55
C GLY A 45 -10.49 20.27 -22.80
N ASN A 46 -9.76 19.65 -21.88
CA ASN A 46 -8.53 20.21 -21.29
C ASN A 46 -7.25 19.71 -22.01
N ILE A 47 -7.40 19.07 -23.17
CA ILE A 47 -6.32 18.68 -24.07
C ILE A 47 -6.41 19.58 -25.31
N GLU A 48 -6.18 20.89 -25.13
CA GLU A 48 -5.72 21.74 -26.23
C GLU A 48 -4.34 22.29 -25.88
N ASP A 49 -3.44 22.03 -26.82
CA ASP A 49 -2.02 22.26 -26.80
C ASP A 49 -1.66 23.72 -26.52
N LYS A 50 -0.92 23.95 -25.44
CA LYS A 50 0.10 25.00 -25.43
C LYS A 50 1.45 24.34 -25.49
N SER A 51 1.86 24.08 -26.71
CA SER A 51 3.23 23.76 -27.11
C SER A 51 4.19 24.84 -26.60
N MET A 52 5.03 24.50 -25.62
CA MET A 52 6.32 25.16 -25.43
C MET A 52 7.40 24.20 -25.92
N ALA A 53 8.21 24.72 -26.84
CA ALA A 53 9.23 24.02 -27.62
C ALA A 53 10.28 23.27 -26.78
N PRO A 54 10.93 22.23 -27.33
CA PRO A 54 11.96 21.47 -26.64
C PRO A 54 13.27 22.25 -26.67
N VAL A 55 13.75 22.70 -25.50
CA VAL A 55 15.07 23.29 -25.32
C VAL A 55 15.96 22.25 -24.66
N PHE A 56 16.85 21.68 -25.49
CA PHE A 56 18.11 21.01 -25.17
C PHE A 56 18.09 19.71 -24.35
N GLY A 57 18.44 18.62 -25.03
CA GLY A 57 19.18 17.53 -24.40
C GLY A 57 20.60 17.97 -24.07
N HIS A 58 21.08 17.60 -22.89
CA HIS A 58 22.50 17.38 -22.55
C HIS A 58 22.54 16.49 -21.30
N SER A 59 23.43 15.49 -21.33
CA SER A 59 23.76 14.55 -20.24
C SER A 59 23.77 15.22 -18.87
N ARG A 60 23.07 14.66 -17.87
CA ARG A 60 23.25 15.09 -16.47
C ARG A 60 23.11 13.96 -15.46
N SER A 61 24.27 13.49 -15.04
CA SER A 61 24.55 12.76 -13.80
C SER A 61 24.43 13.68 -12.56
N GLN A 62 23.44 14.57 -12.49
CA GLN A 62 23.25 15.54 -11.40
C GLN A 62 21.76 15.85 -11.25
N THR A 63 21.05 15.16 -10.35
CA THR A 63 19.67 15.53 -10.03
C THR A 63 19.35 15.59 -8.53
N TRP A 64 20.25 15.18 -7.64
CA TRP A 64 20.11 15.52 -6.21
C TRP A 64 20.67 16.91 -5.88
N ASP A 65 21.82 17.30 -6.45
CA ASP A 65 22.43 18.63 -6.20
C ASP A 65 21.63 19.81 -6.81
N VAL A 66 20.65 19.54 -7.68
CA VAL A 66 19.85 20.58 -8.34
C VAL A 66 18.60 20.96 -7.52
N PHE A 67 18.14 20.11 -6.60
CA PHE A 67 17.00 20.44 -5.72
C PHE A 67 17.41 21.30 -4.51
N GLU A 68 18.70 21.36 -4.21
CA GLU A 68 19.21 22.11 -3.05
C GLU A 68 19.26 23.63 -3.31
N LYS A 69 19.41 24.05 -4.58
CA LYS A 69 19.69 25.45 -4.92
C LYS A 69 18.48 26.35 -5.25
N SER A 70 17.25 25.85 -5.14
CA SER A 70 16.04 26.65 -5.38
C SER A 70 14.85 26.19 -4.52
N SER A 71 15.08 25.87 -3.25
CA SER A 71 13.95 25.54 -2.38
C SER A 71 13.23 26.82 -1.97
N SER A 72 12.08 27.09 -2.59
CA SER A 72 11.07 27.92 -1.95
C SER A 72 10.78 27.33 -0.55
N SER A 73 10.50 28.17 0.45
CA SER A 73 10.22 27.73 1.82
C SER A 73 9.16 26.63 1.95
N ARG A 74 8.29 26.48 0.93
CA ARG A 74 7.30 25.40 0.81
C ARG A 74 7.92 24.04 0.46
N ILE A 75 8.89 23.99 -0.45
CA ILE A 75 9.52 22.72 -0.87
C ILE A 75 10.39 22.17 0.26
N SER A 76 11.15 23.04 0.94
CA SER A 76 11.93 22.67 2.13
C SER A 76 11.05 22.07 3.23
N ARG A 77 9.88 22.67 3.50
CA ARG A 77 8.89 22.12 4.45
C ARG A 77 8.31 20.78 4.03
N ILE A 78 8.17 20.51 2.73
CA ILE A 78 7.67 19.20 2.26
C ILE A 78 8.76 18.15 2.41
N GLN A 79 10.01 18.50 2.12
CA GLN A 79 11.16 17.59 2.27
C GLN A 79 11.34 17.12 3.71
N THR A 80 11.03 17.94 4.72
CA THR A 80 11.07 17.51 6.13
C THR A 80 10.03 16.45 6.48
N TYR A 81 8.97 16.26 5.68
CA TYR A 81 8.00 15.18 5.86
C TYR A 81 8.35 13.92 5.06
N CYS A 82 9.34 13.97 4.18
CA CYS A 82 9.75 12.82 3.39
C CYS A 82 10.62 11.88 4.23
N ASN A 83 10.38 10.58 4.11
CA ASN A 83 11.21 9.54 4.73
C ASN A 83 11.87 8.70 3.63
N PRO A 84 12.97 9.15 3.01
CA PRO A 84 13.63 8.39 1.95
C PRO A 84 14.24 7.09 2.50
N PHE A 85 14.27 6.03 1.69
CA PHE A 85 14.87 4.76 2.13
C PHE A 85 16.36 4.87 2.46
N THR A 86 17.04 5.91 1.98
CA THR A 86 18.45 6.19 2.27
C THR A 86 18.68 6.84 3.63
N SER A 87 17.66 7.44 4.25
CA SER A 87 17.76 8.03 5.60
C SER A 87 17.43 7.03 6.69
N ILE A 88 16.95 5.82 6.36
CA ILE A 88 16.69 4.79 7.36
C ILE A 88 18.03 4.25 7.83
N ALA A 89 18.46 4.63 9.04
CA ALA A 89 19.75 4.24 9.60
C ALA A 89 19.60 3.28 10.79
N LEU A 90 20.70 2.59 11.10
CA LEU A 90 20.77 1.71 12.25
C LEU A 90 20.79 2.55 13.55
N ASN A 91 20.20 2.03 14.63
CA ASN A 91 20.24 2.62 15.98
C ASN A 91 19.64 4.04 16.08
N GLU A 92 18.73 4.43 15.19
CA GLU A 92 17.90 5.62 15.36
C GLU A 92 16.78 5.43 16.39
N GLU A 93 16.73 4.26 17.04
CA GLU A 93 15.84 4.03 18.16
C GLU A 93 16.22 4.93 19.33
N LEU A 94 15.23 5.62 19.90
CA LEU A 94 15.43 6.58 20.98
C LEU A 94 15.98 5.98 22.29
N PHE A 95 16.16 4.65 22.35
CA PHE A 95 16.55 3.95 23.57
C PHE A 95 17.42 2.71 23.29
N ASN A 96 18.70 2.77 23.65
CA ASN A 96 19.61 1.62 23.59
C ASN A 96 19.50 0.81 24.91
N ILE A 97 18.63 -0.19 24.93
CA ILE A 97 18.37 -1.06 26.11
C ILE A 97 19.65 -1.68 26.67
N SER A 98 20.54 -2.12 25.78
CA SER A 98 21.84 -2.73 26.10
C SER A 98 22.80 -1.81 26.84
N ALA A 99 22.64 -0.49 26.73
CA ALA A 99 23.46 0.49 27.43
C ALA A 99 22.95 0.77 28.86
N VAL A 100 21.69 0.43 29.17
CA VAL A 100 21.04 0.85 30.43
C VAL A 100 20.96 -0.30 31.45
N ILE A 101 20.76 -1.56 31.03
CA ILE A 101 20.62 -2.69 31.97
C ILE A 101 21.25 -3.96 31.37
N SER A 102 22.38 -4.40 31.92
CA SER A 102 23.18 -5.55 31.44
C SER A 102 22.51 -6.92 31.57
N ASP A 103 21.52 -7.03 32.46
CA ASP A 103 20.95 -8.33 32.86
C ASP A 103 19.58 -8.61 32.22
N LEU A 104 19.11 -7.73 31.33
CA LEU A 104 17.85 -7.92 30.62
C LEU A 104 18.04 -8.75 29.35
N ARG A 105 17.24 -9.80 29.23
CA ARG A 105 17.11 -10.58 28.00
C ARG A 105 15.87 -10.15 27.22
N LEU A 106 16.07 -9.77 25.96
CA LEU A 106 14.96 -9.44 25.06
C LEU A 106 14.10 -10.69 24.81
N SER A 107 12.83 -10.62 25.18
CA SER A 107 11.86 -11.72 25.03
C SER A 107 10.93 -11.52 23.84
N GLN A 108 10.53 -10.29 23.52
CA GLN A 108 9.59 -10.01 22.44
C GLN A 108 9.86 -8.64 21.83
N VAL A 109 9.63 -8.53 20.52
CA VAL A 109 9.56 -7.24 19.82
C VAL A 109 8.20 -7.12 19.14
N SER A 110 7.55 -5.96 19.33
CA SER A 110 6.32 -5.59 18.65
C SER A 110 6.59 -4.36 17.78
N VAL A 111 6.42 -4.51 16.47
CA VAL A 111 6.66 -3.46 15.49
C VAL A 111 5.32 -3.01 14.94
N VAL A 112 5.04 -1.72 15.05
CA VAL A 112 3.86 -1.08 14.46
C VAL A 112 4.35 -0.08 13.43
N ILE A 113 4.00 -0.29 12.16
CA ILE A 113 4.46 0.56 11.06
C ILE A 113 3.31 0.92 10.13
N ARG A 114 3.47 2.02 9.41
CA ARG A 114 2.59 2.39 8.30
C ARG A 114 3.05 1.69 7.02
N HIS A 115 2.16 1.63 6.02
CA HIS A 115 2.58 1.36 4.64
C HIS A 115 3.73 2.30 4.19
N GLY A 116 4.53 1.83 3.23
CA GLY A 116 5.61 2.63 2.63
C GLY A 116 5.09 3.69 1.66
N ASP A 117 6.01 4.36 0.98
CA ASP A 117 5.71 5.30 -0.09
C ASP A 117 4.74 4.71 -1.13
N ARG A 118 3.78 5.51 -1.54
CA ARG A 118 2.67 5.10 -2.40
C ARG A 118 2.30 6.19 -3.37
N GLY A 119 1.66 5.81 -4.48
CA GLY A 119 1.06 6.77 -5.37
C GLY A 119 -0.06 7.58 -4.70
N PRO A 120 -0.49 8.69 -5.34
CA PRO A 120 -1.49 9.57 -4.79
C PRO A 120 -2.85 8.87 -4.65
N LEU A 121 -3.67 9.27 -3.67
CA LEU A 121 -5.03 8.70 -3.50
C LEU A 121 -6.03 9.23 -4.53
N ARG A 122 -5.72 10.38 -5.13
CA ARG A 122 -6.54 11.06 -6.13
C ARG A 122 -5.76 11.18 -7.43
N ALA A 123 -6.47 11.26 -8.54
CA ALA A 123 -5.86 11.50 -9.84
C ALA A 123 -5.01 12.77 -9.81
N VAL A 124 -3.77 12.66 -10.28
CA VAL A 124 -2.84 13.77 -10.46
C VAL A 124 -2.53 13.86 -11.95
N ARG A 125 -2.51 15.09 -12.49
CA ARG A 125 -2.15 15.33 -13.90
C ARG A 125 -0.76 14.78 -14.16
N ASN A 126 -0.58 14.13 -15.31
CA ASN A 126 0.69 13.57 -15.75
C ASN A 126 1.33 12.59 -14.75
N LEU A 127 0.53 11.78 -14.04
CA LEU A 127 1.04 10.75 -13.11
C LEU A 127 2.08 9.82 -13.77
N SER A 128 1.93 9.54 -15.07
CA SER A 128 2.87 8.74 -15.86
C SER A 128 4.27 9.35 -15.98
N SER A 129 4.41 10.67 -15.81
CA SER A 129 5.70 11.38 -15.83
C SER A 129 6.46 11.26 -14.50
N ILE A 130 5.80 10.84 -13.43
CA ILE A 130 6.41 10.66 -12.12
C ILE A 130 7.06 9.27 -12.06
N SER A 131 8.36 9.22 -11.72
CA SER A 131 9.05 7.95 -11.53
C SER A 131 8.79 7.39 -10.14
N CYS A 132 8.05 6.28 -10.06
CA CYS A 132 7.88 5.48 -8.83
C CYS A 132 8.91 4.34 -8.70
N ASP A 133 9.97 4.39 -9.51
CA ASP A 133 11.06 3.43 -9.50
C ASP A 133 12.37 4.10 -9.02
N PRO A 134 12.92 3.70 -7.86
CA PRO A 134 14.17 4.26 -7.35
C PRO A 134 15.38 3.90 -8.21
N PHE A 135 15.30 2.86 -9.05
CA PHE A 135 16.44 2.35 -9.81
C PHE A 135 16.63 3.04 -11.15
N ASN A 136 15.63 3.78 -11.64
CA ASN A 136 15.75 4.57 -12.85
C ASN A 136 16.64 5.81 -12.65
N ALA A 137 16.61 6.38 -11.44
CA ALA A 137 17.37 7.57 -11.09
C ALA A 137 18.70 7.25 -10.40
N TYR A 138 18.81 6.10 -9.71
CA TYR A 138 19.95 5.81 -8.84
C TYR A 138 20.53 4.41 -9.02
N LYS A 139 21.85 4.34 -9.21
CA LYS A 139 22.63 3.10 -9.27
C LYS A 139 22.98 2.55 -7.88
N TRP A 140 22.01 2.47 -6.97
CA TRP A 140 22.26 1.87 -5.65
C TRP A 140 22.28 0.35 -5.75
N THR A 141 23.46 -0.21 -6.01
CA THR A 141 23.65 -1.64 -6.28
C THR A 141 23.14 -2.54 -5.16
N HIS A 142 23.34 -2.15 -3.90
CA HIS A 142 22.86 -2.90 -2.74
C HIS A 142 21.32 -2.99 -2.67
N PHE A 143 20.62 -1.84 -2.67
CA PHE A 143 19.15 -1.80 -2.62
C PHE A 143 18.53 -2.46 -3.85
N HIS A 144 19.17 -2.33 -5.01
CA HIS A 144 18.74 -2.99 -6.23
C HIS A 144 18.84 -4.51 -6.12
N SER A 145 19.96 -5.02 -5.60
CA SER A 145 20.14 -6.46 -5.36
C SER A 145 19.10 -7.01 -4.38
N LEU A 146 18.88 -6.32 -3.26
CA LEU A 146 17.90 -6.71 -2.24
C LEU A 146 16.48 -6.75 -2.83
N PHE A 147 16.07 -5.71 -3.54
CA PHE A 147 14.77 -5.65 -4.20
C PHE A 147 14.62 -6.72 -5.29
N LYS A 148 15.67 -6.97 -6.09
CA LYS A 148 15.67 -8.00 -7.14
C LYS A 148 15.48 -9.39 -6.55
N SER A 149 16.21 -9.73 -5.48
CA SER A 149 16.03 -11.00 -4.78
C SER A 149 14.62 -11.14 -4.21
N TYR A 150 14.11 -10.09 -3.57
CA TYR A 150 12.73 -10.04 -3.08
C TYR A 150 11.74 -10.31 -4.22
N PHE A 151 11.86 -9.60 -5.32
CA PHE A 151 10.93 -9.70 -6.44
C PHE A 151 10.89 -11.09 -7.06
N ILE A 152 12.07 -11.71 -7.26
CA ILE A 152 12.18 -13.06 -7.82
C ILE A 152 11.65 -14.10 -6.83
N GLU A 153 12.13 -14.08 -5.59
CA GLU A 153 11.82 -15.11 -4.61
C GLU A 153 10.36 -15.07 -4.16
N THR A 154 9.78 -13.88 -3.97
CA THR A 154 8.35 -13.76 -3.61
C THR A 154 7.42 -14.15 -4.75
N LYS A 155 7.82 -13.94 -6.01
CA LYS A 155 7.05 -14.39 -7.17
C LYS A 155 7.08 -15.91 -7.30
N ASP A 156 8.25 -16.52 -7.15
CA ASP A 156 8.45 -17.93 -7.51
C ASP A 156 8.25 -18.90 -6.33
N LYS A 157 8.65 -18.50 -5.12
CA LYS A 157 8.69 -19.38 -3.94
C LYS A 157 7.49 -19.19 -3.02
N LEU A 158 6.86 -18.02 -3.03
CA LEU A 158 5.66 -17.74 -2.22
C LEU A 158 4.37 -17.92 -3.00
N LYS A 159 4.28 -18.95 -3.85
CA LYS A 159 3.07 -19.25 -4.65
C LYS A 159 1.83 -19.50 -3.78
N TYR A 160 2.02 -20.01 -2.56
CA TYR A 160 0.98 -20.33 -1.60
C TYR A 160 0.49 -19.13 -0.76
N LEU A 161 1.24 -18.02 -0.75
CA LEU A 161 0.76 -16.78 -0.12
C LEU A 161 -0.40 -16.18 -0.92
N SER A 162 -1.21 -15.37 -0.23
CA SER A 162 -2.50 -14.84 -0.67
C SER A 162 -2.59 -14.63 -2.19
N LYS A 163 -3.58 -15.29 -2.80
CA LYS A 163 -3.95 -15.06 -4.22
C LYS A 163 -4.67 -13.72 -4.40
N THR A 164 -5.18 -13.14 -3.33
CA THR A 164 -5.99 -11.92 -3.34
C THR A 164 -5.15 -10.66 -3.46
N TYR A 165 -3.97 -10.64 -2.82
CA TYR A 165 -3.11 -9.46 -2.81
C TYR A 165 -1.90 -9.64 -3.72
N ALA A 166 -1.62 -8.62 -4.54
CA ALA A 166 -0.40 -8.57 -5.33
C ALA A 166 0.83 -8.59 -4.39
N LYS A 167 1.83 -9.41 -4.72
CA LYS A 167 3.00 -9.64 -3.86
C LYS A 167 4.07 -8.56 -3.99
N SER A 168 4.09 -7.83 -5.10
CA SER A 168 5.08 -6.77 -5.36
C SER A 168 4.45 -5.55 -6.02
N PRO A 169 5.06 -4.35 -5.85
CA PRO A 169 4.64 -3.13 -6.54
C PRO A 169 4.69 -3.27 -8.06
N LYS A 170 3.85 -2.50 -8.75
CA LYS A 170 3.93 -2.36 -10.21
C LYS A 170 5.09 -1.44 -10.61
N SER A 171 5.44 -1.47 -11.90
CA SER A 171 6.53 -0.65 -12.46
C SER A 171 6.19 0.84 -12.54
N ARG A 172 4.91 1.17 -12.68
CA ARG A 172 4.40 2.54 -12.79
C ARG A 172 3.69 2.96 -11.51
N CYS A 173 3.59 4.25 -11.28
CA CYS A 173 2.79 4.80 -10.19
C CYS A 173 1.32 4.44 -10.37
N GLU A 174 0.67 3.93 -9.32
CA GLU A 174 -0.77 3.66 -9.30
C GLU A 174 -1.45 4.43 -8.17
N LEU A 175 -2.72 4.74 -8.35
CA LEU A 175 -3.50 5.42 -7.33
C LEU A 175 -3.57 4.57 -6.05
N GLY A 176 -3.07 5.10 -4.95
CA GLY A 176 -2.99 4.41 -3.66
C GLY A 176 -2.21 3.09 -3.67
N GLY A 177 -1.48 2.78 -4.76
CA GLY A 177 -0.63 1.59 -4.85
C GLY A 177 0.73 1.85 -4.21
N LEU A 178 1.31 0.83 -3.57
CA LEU A 178 2.70 0.92 -3.07
C LEU A 178 3.65 1.14 -4.24
N THR A 179 4.64 2.01 -4.08
CA THR A 179 5.71 2.22 -5.07
C THR A 179 6.87 1.27 -4.82
N LYS A 180 7.82 1.19 -5.76
CA LYS A 180 9.08 0.48 -5.50
C LYS A 180 9.90 1.18 -4.42
N TYR A 181 9.81 2.51 -4.31
CA TYR A 181 10.38 3.27 -3.18
C TYR A 181 9.83 2.75 -1.85
N GLY A 182 8.50 2.62 -1.75
CA GLY A 182 7.84 2.14 -0.53
C GLY A 182 8.20 0.71 -0.17
N CYS A 183 8.37 -0.16 -1.17
CA CYS A 183 8.85 -1.51 -0.96
C CYS A 183 10.31 -1.55 -0.47
N VAL A 184 11.20 -0.75 -1.07
CA VAL A 184 12.61 -0.66 -0.64
C VAL A 184 12.71 -0.10 0.78
N GLN A 185 11.89 0.89 1.17
CA GLN A 185 11.84 1.39 2.55
C GLN A 185 11.63 0.24 3.56
N HIS A 186 10.64 -0.64 3.31
CA HIS A 186 10.33 -1.74 4.21
C HIS A 186 11.35 -2.89 4.15
N LEU A 187 11.92 -3.17 2.98
CA LEU A 187 13.04 -4.12 2.86
C LEU A 187 14.24 -3.66 3.69
N THR A 188 14.59 -2.38 3.59
CA THR A 188 15.69 -1.76 4.34
C THR A 188 15.41 -1.78 5.84
N LEU A 189 14.23 -1.32 6.25
CA LEU A 189 13.82 -1.30 7.66
C LEU A 189 13.87 -2.71 8.28
N GLY A 190 13.28 -3.71 7.61
CA GLY A 190 13.32 -5.09 8.08
C GLY A 190 14.75 -5.61 8.21
N SER A 191 15.61 -5.35 7.21
CA SER A 191 17.02 -5.76 7.22
C SER A 191 17.80 -5.15 8.38
N LEU A 192 17.61 -3.86 8.66
CA LEU A 192 18.28 -3.18 9.78
C LEU A 192 17.79 -3.69 11.13
N LEU A 193 16.48 -3.85 11.30
CA LEU A 193 15.91 -4.41 12.55
C LEU A 193 16.35 -5.86 12.78
N SER A 194 16.60 -6.63 11.72
CA SER A 194 17.19 -7.97 11.83
C SER A 194 18.60 -7.93 12.43
N GLN A 195 19.40 -6.93 12.08
CA GLN A 195 20.75 -6.77 12.63
C GLN A 195 20.72 -6.43 14.12
N ILE A 196 19.76 -5.61 14.55
CA ILE A 196 19.60 -5.19 15.95
C ILE A 196 19.01 -6.33 16.79
N TYR A 197 17.85 -6.84 16.39
CA TYR A 197 17.03 -7.73 17.21
C TYR A 197 17.15 -9.19 16.86
N GLY A 198 17.54 -9.49 15.62
CA GLY A 198 17.60 -10.85 15.13
C GLY A 198 18.43 -11.71 16.05
N ASN A 199 19.68 -11.32 16.31
CA ASN A 199 20.62 -12.11 17.11
C ASN A 199 20.12 -12.30 18.55
N GLN A 200 19.50 -11.27 19.12
CA GLN A 200 18.98 -11.29 20.49
C GLN A 200 17.79 -12.23 20.67
N LEU A 201 16.92 -12.32 19.65
CA LEU A 201 15.67 -13.06 19.73
C LEU A 201 15.74 -14.50 19.17
N ASN A 202 16.82 -14.90 18.50
CA ASN A 202 16.99 -16.21 17.86
C ASN A 202 15.73 -16.68 17.06
N ILE A 203 15.12 -15.76 16.31
CA ILE A 203 13.82 -15.95 15.65
C ILE A 203 13.99 -16.74 14.35
N SER A 204 13.11 -17.72 14.14
CA SER A 204 12.84 -18.34 12.84
C SER A 204 11.46 -17.93 12.31
N SER A 205 11.13 -18.22 11.04
CA SER A 205 9.85 -17.84 10.43
C SER A 205 8.60 -18.23 11.27
N SER A 206 8.63 -19.33 12.02
CA SER A 206 7.49 -19.76 12.87
C SER A 206 7.24 -18.87 14.09
N HIS A 207 8.20 -18.03 14.46
CA HIS A 207 8.13 -17.12 15.62
C HIS A 207 7.68 -15.70 15.23
N VAL A 208 7.32 -15.48 13.96
CA VAL A 208 6.88 -14.19 13.46
C VAL A 208 5.37 -14.24 13.24
N LYS A 209 4.64 -13.34 13.91
CA LYS A 209 3.22 -13.08 13.66
C LYS A 209 3.07 -11.76 12.92
N VAL A 210 2.30 -11.77 11.83
CA VAL A 210 2.15 -10.60 10.96
C VAL A 210 0.69 -10.29 10.75
N TYR A 211 0.32 -9.05 11.02
CA TYR A 211 -1.00 -8.53 10.82
C TYR A 211 -0.97 -7.28 9.93
N SER A 212 -1.97 -7.14 9.06
CA SER A 212 -2.09 -6.02 8.13
C SER A 212 -3.55 -5.62 7.96
N THR A 213 -3.82 -4.34 7.69
CA THR A 213 -5.11 -3.92 7.13
C THR A 213 -5.36 -4.54 5.74
N PRO A 214 -6.61 -4.61 5.24
CA PRO A 214 -6.95 -5.30 3.99
C PRO A 214 -6.64 -4.47 2.73
N TYR A 215 -5.61 -3.62 2.78
CA TYR A 215 -5.15 -2.86 1.62
C TYR A 215 -3.93 -3.55 0.99
N THR A 216 -3.89 -3.63 -0.33
CA THR A 216 -2.76 -4.24 -1.05
C THR A 216 -1.42 -3.59 -0.68
N ARG A 217 -1.40 -2.26 -0.49
CA ARG A 217 -0.17 -1.54 -0.10
C ARG A 217 0.34 -1.91 1.29
N THR A 218 -0.54 -2.17 2.26
CA THR A 218 -0.15 -2.59 3.61
C THR A 218 0.30 -4.04 3.60
N TYR A 219 -0.37 -4.90 2.84
CA TYR A 219 0.07 -6.29 2.63
C TYR A 219 1.46 -6.37 1.99
N GLN A 220 1.71 -5.59 0.93
CA GLN A 220 3.01 -5.53 0.25
C GLN A 220 4.11 -4.99 1.16
N SER A 221 3.80 -3.96 1.96
CA SER A 221 4.72 -3.43 2.96
C SER A 221 5.07 -4.50 4.00
N ALA A 222 4.09 -5.29 4.45
CA ALA A 222 4.28 -6.41 5.37
C ALA A 222 5.22 -7.46 4.80
N LEU A 223 4.93 -7.89 3.58
CA LEU A 223 5.71 -8.90 2.91
C LEU A 223 7.16 -8.44 2.69
N ALA A 224 7.35 -7.19 2.28
CA ALA A 224 8.67 -6.58 2.12
C ALA A 224 9.45 -6.51 3.44
N PHE A 225 8.81 -6.04 4.52
CA PHE A 225 9.42 -5.97 5.84
C PHE A 225 9.86 -7.35 6.33
N VAL A 226 8.96 -8.33 6.32
CA VAL A 226 9.23 -9.68 6.86
C VAL A 226 10.33 -10.36 6.06
N TYR A 227 10.31 -10.20 4.74
CA TYR A 227 11.37 -10.69 3.88
C TYR A 227 12.73 -10.06 4.25
N GLY A 228 12.77 -8.73 4.38
CA GLY A 228 13.97 -8.01 4.82
C GLY A 228 14.45 -8.45 6.20
N PHE A 229 13.54 -8.71 7.13
CA PHE A 229 13.86 -9.13 8.50
C PHE A 229 14.41 -10.56 8.57
N LEU A 230 13.88 -11.50 7.78
CA LEU A 230 14.29 -12.90 7.82
C LEU A 230 15.55 -13.20 7.00
N ARG A 231 15.79 -12.45 5.91
CA ARG A 231 16.89 -12.73 4.96
C ARG A 231 18.31 -12.70 5.55
N PRO A 232 18.68 -11.75 6.45
CA PRO A 232 20.06 -11.64 6.92
C PRO A 232 20.54 -12.83 7.78
N LYS A 233 19.64 -13.66 8.31
CA LYS A 233 19.99 -14.67 9.33
C LYS A 233 20.12 -16.10 8.83
N SER A 234 19.60 -16.43 7.64
CA SER A 234 19.74 -17.74 6.98
C SER A 234 18.96 -17.79 5.66
N THR A 235 19.09 -18.89 4.90
CA THR A 235 18.16 -19.23 3.81
C THR A 235 16.72 -19.20 4.34
N ILE A 236 15.89 -18.32 3.78
CA ILE A 236 14.47 -18.25 4.14
C ILE A 236 13.81 -19.60 3.78
N ASP A 237 13.24 -20.28 4.77
CA ASP A 237 12.34 -21.41 4.52
C ASP A 237 10.98 -20.85 4.08
N PHE A 238 10.79 -20.77 2.76
CA PHE A 238 9.58 -20.24 2.16
C PHE A 238 8.34 -21.11 2.42
N ASN A 239 8.51 -22.39 2.77
CA ASN A 239 7.39 -23.27 3.15
C ASN A 239 6.84 -22.93 4.53
N LYS A 240 7.68 -22.32 5.38
CA LYS A 240 7.31 -21.85 6.72
C LYS A 240 7.23 -20.33 6.79
N PHE A 241 7.15 -19.64 5.66
CA PHE A 241 7.10 -18.19 5.64
C PHE A 241 5.89 -17.68 6.43
N PRO A 242 6.01 -16.61 7.23
CA PRO A 242 4.92 -16.16 8.08
C PRO A 242 3.66 -15.82 7.27
N HIS A 243 2.51 -16.33 7.70
CA HIS A 243 1.23 -15.92 7.14
C HIS A 243 0.90 -14.48 7.58
N ILE A 244 0.49 -13.66 6.62
CA ILE A 244 0.01 -12.30 6.87
C ILE A 244 -1.50 -12.37 7.11
N ILE A 245 -1.93 -12.09 8.32
CA ILE A 245 -3.33 -12.08 8.72
C ILE A 245 -3.90 -10.70 8.43
N THR A 246 -4.93 -10.62 7.59
CA THR A 246 -5.59 -9.35 7.30
C THR A 246 -6.75 -9.08 8.26
N THR A 247 -6.77 -7.91 8.89
CA THR A 247 -7.79 -7.50 9.87
C THR A 247 -8.39 -6.15 9.48
N PHE A 248 -9.69 -5.96 9.73
CA PHE A 248 -10.33 -4.66 9.52
C PHE A 248 -10.03 -3.73 10.69
N GLY A 249 -9.58 -2.51 10.40
CA GLY A 249 -9.24 -1.50 11.40
C GLY A 249 -7.93 -1.79 12.14
N THR A 250 -7.77 -1.18 13.32
CA THR A 250 -6.57 -1.29 14.17
C THR A 250 -6.61 -2.46 15.16
N TYR A 251 -7.62 -3.33 15.05
CA TYR A 251 -7.84 -4.46 15.96
C TYR A 251 -6.97 -5.66 15.59
N PHE A 252 -5.65 -5.56 15.81
CA PHE A 252 -4.70 -6.62 15.49
C PHE A 252 -4.61 -7.74 16.54
N CYS A 253 -5.29 -7.57 17.69
CA CYS A 253 -5.19 -8.47 18.84
C CYS A 253 -6.48 -9.22 19.20
N MET A 254 -7.52 -9.14 18.37
CA MET A 254 -8.82 -9.75 18.67
C MET A 254 -9.02 -10.98 17.77
N PRO A 255 -9.12 -12.21 18.33
CA PRO A 255 -9.66 -13.31 17.56
C PRO A 255 -11.07 -12.94 17.10
N PHE A 256 -11.39 -13.18 15.83
CA PHE A 256 -12.69 -12.89 15.21
C PHE A 256 -13.90 -13.56 15.92
N HIS A 257 -13.65 -14.41 16.93
CA HIS A 257 -14.66 -15.16 17.68
C HIS A 257 -15.03 -14.62 19.06
N VAL A 258 -14.41 -13.54 19.56
CA VAL A 258 -14.65 -13.09 20.95
C VAL A 258 -15.14 -11.64 20.95
N MET A 259 -16.42 -11.46 20.59
CA MET A 259 -17.23 -10.30 20.98
C MET A 259 -18.02 -10.56 22.28
N THR A 260 -17.68 -11.61 23.02
CA THR A 260 -18.15 -11.79 24.39
C THR A 260 -17.03 -11.35 25.32
N ARG A 261 -17.33 -10.44 26.26
CA ARG A 261 -16.47 -10.19 27.43
C ARG A 261 -16.03 -11.55 27.96
N ASP A 262 -14.74 -11.84 27.89
CA ASP A 262 -13.96 -12.57 28.90
C ASP A 262 -12.59 -12.99 28.35
N VAL A 263 -11.57 -12.61 29.12
CA VAL A 263 -10.21 -13.17 29.19
C VAL A 263 -9.36 -13.17 27.91
N LEU A 264 -8.42 -12.22 27.87
CA LEU A 264 -7.19 -12.30 27.06
C LEU A 264 -6.55 -13.68 27.26
N PRO A 265 -6.33 -14.50 26.21
CA PRO A 265 -5.60 -15.74 26.38
C PRO A 265 -4.16 -15.41 26.78
N SER A 266 -3.77 -15.90 27.95
CA SER A 266 -2.40 -15.87 28.44
C SER A 266 -1.47 -16.50 27.39
N MET A 267 -0.76 -15.66 26.62
CA MET A 267 0.39 -16.12 25.85
C MET A 267 1.49 -16.43 26.85
N THR A 268 1.74 -17.70 27.09
CA THR A 268 2.92 -18.17 27.82
C THR A 268 4.17 -17.72 27.06
N LEU A 269 4.81 -16.65 27.54
CA LEU A 269 6.03 -16.02 27.02
C LEU A 269 7.29 -16.89 27.27
N LYS A 270 7.25 -18.19 26.94
CA LYS A 270 8.42 -19.06 27.04
C LYS A 270 9.34 -18.97 25.82
N ASN A 271 8.87 -18.45 24.69
CA ASN A 271 9.62 -18.36 23.44
C ASN A 271 9.76 -16.89 22.99
N SER A 272 10.85 -16.60 22.27
CA SER A 272 11.08 -15.28 21.70
C SER A 272 10.25 -15.07 20.43
N PHE A 273 9.55 -13.94 20.31
CA PHE A 273 8.64 -13.66 19.19
C PHE A 273 8.80 -12.26 18.59
N LEU A 274 8.50 -12.15 17.30
CA LEU A 274 8.29 -10.88 16.60
C LEU A 274 6.81 -10.76 16.23
N THR A 275 6.18 -9.65 16.61
CA THR A 275 4.84 -9.27 16.14
C THR A 275 4.95 -8.04 15.26
N LEU A 276 4.38 -8.09 14.06
CA LEU A 276 4.34 -6.98 13.11
C LEU A 276 2.89 -6.57 12.83
N ASN A 277 2.58 -5.30 13.04
CA ASN A 277 1.26 -4.72 12.77
C ASN A 277 1.41 -3.59 11.76
N ILE A 278 0.69 -3.69 10.64
CA ILE A 278 0.79 -2.69 9.57
C ILE A 278 -0.54 -2.03 9.31
N MET A 279 -0.52 -0.71 9.43
CA MET A 279 -1.70 0.12 9.42
C MET A 279 -1.75 1.06 8.25
N GLU A 280 -2.98 1.43 7.94
CA GLU A 280 -3.31 2.62 7.20
C GLU A 280 -4.28 3.47 8.01
N ASN A 281 -3.96 4.76 8.15
CA ASN A 281 -4.87 5.74 8.71
C ASN A 281 -5.81 6.20 7.59
N ASN A 282 -7.10 5.94 7.77
CA ASN A 282 -8.16 6.51 6.95
C ASN A 282 -8.38 7.98 7.30
#